data_AF-A0A662M3A4-F1
#
_entry.id   AF-A0A662M3A4-F1
#
_cell.length_a   1.000
_cell.length_b   1.000
_cell.length_c   1.000
_cell.angle_alpha   90.00
_cell.angle_beta   90.00
_cell.angle_gamma   90.00
#
_symmetry.space_group_name_H-M   'P 1'
#
loop_
_entity.id
_entity.type
_entity.pdbx_description
1 polymer ?
#
loop_
_entity_poly.entity_id
_entity_poly.type
_entity_poly.pdbx_seq_one_letter_code
_entity_poly.pdbx_strand_id
1 'polypeptide(L)'
;MDKRVKLALVVFAKRKEKDKPLMAWPLYSYDPATDISRLKEECNEWVKTLGIDIEFVIKEWITSEEVYNEIKDELSKVDGLLVYILTTSLNYPLMFKVIKELQKPTVIFTEPYHSLAWPELASLQKEGLPIVSVSSSSKEDLYSALRALYAYVKLKKSKSIVISTPEEMSLETLHQSEIYAGDRTYNKEYFKRIKELLDLEFIDYRDLFKLMDQIPDDEAKAIAEKLKSNAYWIRDGIKDEHLVTAAKMYLAMKRLIKERNADAITINCFTILLRDPNALPVTPCIPLSLLNDEG
;
A
#
# COMPACT_ATOMS: atom_id res chain seq x y z
N MET A 1 -3.54 6.22 -15.69
CA MET A 1 -2.61 6.95 -14.80
C MET A 1 -1.48 6.01 -14.44
N ASP A 2 -0.25 6.52 -14.37
CA ASP A 2 0.92 5.80 -13.90
C ASP A 2 0.71 5.36 -12.44
N LYS A 3 0.49 4.05 -12.22
CA LYS A 3 0.23 3.45 -10.90
C LYS A 3 1.51 2.99 -10.19
N ARG A 4 2.68 3.22 -10.80
CA ARG A 4 3.99 2.89 -10.25
C ARG A 4 4.29 3.75 -9.02
N VAL A 5 4.92 3.15 -8.02
CA VAL A 5 5.31 3.84 -6.79
C VAL A 5 6.66 4.53 -6.99
N LYS A 6 6.68 5.85 -6.85
CA LYS A 6 7.87 6.70 -6.98
C LYS A 6 8.43 7.00 -5.61
N LEU A 7 9.62 6.51 -5.33
CA LEU A 7 10.33 6.75 -4.08
C LEU A 7 11.53 7.68 -4.30
N ALA A 8 11.94 8.37 -3.25
CA ALA A 8 13.22 9.04 -3.19
C ALA A 8 14.15 8.32 -2.20
N LEU A 9 15.40 8.07 -2.61
CA LEU A 9 16.49 7.79 -1.70
C LEU A 9 17.10 9.14 -1.28
N VAL A 10 17.00 9.46 -0.01
CA VAL A 10 17.60 10.66 0.58
C VAL A 10 18.64 10.23 1.60
N VAL A 11 19.89 10.59 1.38
CA VAL A 11 20.98 10.22 2.28
C VAL A 11 21.38 11.41 3.14
N PHE A 12 21.55 11.18 4.44
CA PHE A 12 22.15 12.14 5.35
C PHE A 12 23.44 11.58 5.94
N ALA A 13 24.50 12.36 5.75
CA ALA A 13 25.84 12.03 6.22
C ALA A 13 26.65 13.31 6.39
N LYS A 14 27.59 13.30 7.34
CA LYS A 14 28.59 14.35 7.51
C LYS A 14 29.63 14.22 6.40
N ARG A 15 29.92 15.30 5.70
CA ARG A 15 30.96 15.32 4.66
C ARG A 15 32.34 15.13 5.29
N LYS A 16 33.13 14.20 4.75
CA LYS A 16 34.55 14.07 5.06
C LYS A 16 35.36 15.01 4.16
N GLU A 17 36.29 15.75 4.75
CA GLU A 17 37.29 16.50 3.99
C GLU A 17 38.44 15.54 3.62
N LYS A 18 38.94 15.60 2.36
CA LYS A 18 39.86 14.59 1.79
C LYS A 18 41.00 14.17 2.72
N ASP A 19 41.61 15.14 3.39
CA ASP A 19 42.82 14.93 4.20
C ASP A 19 42.59 15.02 5.71
N LYS A 20 41.32 15.07 6.16
CA LYS A 20 40.98 15.13 7.59
C LYS A 20 40.21 13.91 8.03
N PRO A 21 40.38 13.48 9.31
CA PRO A 21 39.55 12.43 9.86
C PRO A 21 38.08 12.87 9.90
N LEU A 22 37.17 11.95 9.61
CA LEU A 22 35.75 12.16 9.80
C LEU A 22 35.48 12.25 11.31
N MET A 23 35.10 13.44 11.78
CA MET A 23 34.69 13.65 13.18
C MET A 23 33.24 13.24 13.37
N ALA A 24 32.95 11.96 13.13
CA ALA A 24 31.67 11.27 13.31
C ALA A 24 31.90 9.75 13.35
N TRP A 25 30.97 9.02 13.97
CA TRP A 25 30.86 7.57 13.79
C TRP A 25 30.39 7.26 12.36
N PRO A 26 30.68 6.08 11.80
CA PRO A 26 31.20 4.88 12.48
C PRO A 26 32.71 4.91 12.78
N LEU A 27 33.53 5.55 11.94
CA LEU A 27 34.99 5.48 12.02
C LEU A 27 35.63 6.76 11.45
N TYR A 28 36.80 7.17 11.95
CA TYR A 28 37.52 8.35 11.45
C TYR A 28 37.95 8.26 9.98
N SER A 29 38.21 7.04 9.49
CA SER A 29 38.61 6.80 8.11
C SER A 29 37.43 6.69 7.15
N TYR A 30 36.21 6.50 7.64
CA TYR A 30 35.02 6.25 6.84
C TYR A 30 34.74 7.41 5.87
N ASP A 31 34.48 7.10 4.61
CA ASP A 31 34.13 8.07 3.58
C ASP A 31 32.68 7.85 3.10
N PRO A 32 31.72 8.66 3.57
CA PRO A 32 30.33 8.52 3.20
C PRO A 32 30.06 8.66 1.70
N ALA A 33 30.91 9.39 0.96
CA ALA A 33 30.73 9.58 -0.47
C ALA A 33 30.80 8.26 -1.24
N THR A 34 31.65 7.32 -0.80
CA THR A 34 31.79 6.01 -1.41
C THR A 34 30.50 5.19 -1.24
N ASP A 35 29.97 5.14 -0.02
CA ASP A 35 28.74 4.39 0.26
C ASP A 35 27.50 5.04 -0.34
N ILE A 36 27.45 6.37 -0.44
CA ILE A 36 26.38 7.06 -1.17
C ILE A 36 26.35 6.62 -2.62
N SER A 37 27.47 6.64 -3.33
CA SER A 37 27.55 6.18 -4.72
C SER A 37 27.06 4.74 -4.86
N ARG A 38 27.53 3.85 -3.98
CA ARG A 38 27.09 2.44 -3.92
C ARG A 38 25.58 2.33 -3.72
N LEU A 39 25.00 3.04 -2.75
CA LEU A 39 23.54 3.02 -2.49
C LEU A 39 22.73 3.52 -3.69
N LYS A 40 23.19 4.56 -4.39
CA LYS A 40 22.51 5.08 -5.59
C LYS A 40 22.46 4.03 -6.71
N GLU A 41 23.53 3.24 -6.86
CA GLU A 41 23.64 2.13 -7.82
C GLU A 41 22.77 0.93 -7.42
N GLU A 42 22.80 0.55 -6.13
CA GLU A 42 22.07 -0.62 -5.61
C GLU A 42 20.54 -0.47 -5.67
N CYS A 43 19.98 0.74 -5.73
CA CYS A 43 18.53 0.96 -5.79
C CYS A 43 17.82 0.12 -6.87
N ASN A 44 18.43 -0.02 -8.06
CA ASN A 44 17.83 -0.79 -9.16
C ASN A 44 17.85 -2.30 -8.85
N GLU A 45 18.89 -2.77 -8.17
CA GLU A 45 19.00 -4.16 -7.69
C GLU A 45 17.97 -4.44 -6.60
N TRP A 46 17.75 -3.50 -5.67
CA TRP A 46 16.72 -3.62 -4.65
C TRP A 46 15.34 -3.80 -5.28
N VAL A 47 14.98 -2.95 -6.26
CA VAL A 47 13.70 -3.06 -6.99
C VAL A 47 13.55 -4.43 -7.65
N LYS A 48 14.60 -4.91 -8.34
CA LYS A 48 14.60 -6.23 -8.98
C LYS A 48 14.41 -7.37 -7.97
N THR A 49 15.10 -7.29 -6.84
CA THR A 49 15.05 -8.31 -5.78
C THR A 49 13.70 -8.33 -5.07
N LEU A 50 13.12 -7.16 -4.85
CA LEU A 50 11.83 -7.03 -4.18
C LEU A 50 10.67 -7.55 -5.05
N GLY A 51 10.78 -7.50 -6.38
CA GLY A 51 9.73 -7.95 -7.30
C GLY A 51 8.46 -7.09 -7.25
N ILE A 52 8.59 -5.83 -6.82
CA ILE A 52 7.46 -4.89 -6.66
C ILE A 52 7.65 -3.66 -7.56
N ASP A 53 6.54 -3.03 -7.94
CA ASP A 53 6.52 -1.94 -8.92
C ASP A 53 6.90 -0.58 -8.29
N ILE A 54 8.20 -0.44 -7.99
CA ILE A 54 8.83 0.76 -7.44
C ILE A 54 9.83 1.35 -8.45
N GLU A 55 9.95 2.67 -8.42
CA GLU A 55 11.02 3.41 -9.07
C GLU A 55 11.63 4.45 -8.12
N PHE A 56 12.95 4.42 -7.97
CA PHE A 56 13.70 5.46 -7.27
C PHE A 56 14.00 6.63 -8.22
N VAL A 57 13.12 7.63 -8.22
CA VAL A 57 13.20 8.78 -9.15
C VAL A 57 14.16 9.87 -8.68
N ILE A 58 14.44 9.92 -7.38
CA ILE A 58 15.39 10.85 -6.77
C ILE A 58 16.34 10.04 -5.90
N LYS A 59 17.64 10.33 -6.02
CA LYS A 59 18.69 9.68 -5.25
C LYS A 59 19.71 10.74 -4.86
N GLU A 60 19.57 11.35 -3.69
CA GLU A 60 20.35 12.55 -3.36
C GLU A 60 20.95 12.56 -1.95
N TRP A 61 22.13 13.18 -1.83
CA TRP A 61 22.78 13.46 -0.55
C TRP A 61 22.50 14.89 -0.11
N ILE A 62 21.62 15.04 0.88
CA ILE A 62 21.26 16.37 1.38
C ILE A 62 22.31 16.83 2.41
N THR A 63 23.22 17.69 1.97
CA THR A 63 24.29 18.24 2.83
C THR A 63 23.96 19.58 3.47
N SER A 64 23.04 20.34 2.89
CA SER A 64 22.70 21.70 3.34
C SER A 64 21.28 22.10 2.95
N GLU A 65 20.81 23.23 3.48
CA GLU A 65 19.48 23.75 3.14
C GLU A 65 19.38 24.14 1.67
N GLU A 66 20.46 24.64 1.07
CA GLU A 66 20.49 25.01 -0.35
C GLU A 66 20.20 23.79 -1.23
N VAL A 67 20.90 22.68 -0.99
CA VAL A 67 20.69 21.42 -1.73
C VAL A 67 19.25 20.93 -1.58
N TYR A 68 18.71 20.97 -0.36
CA TYR A 68 17.32 20.58 -0.14
C TYR A 68 16.35 21.49 -0.91
N ASN A 69 16.55 22.82 -0.87
CA ASN A 69 15.67 23.77 -1.55
C ASN A 69 15.69 23.59 -3.08
N GLU A 70 16.82 23.18 -3.67
CA GLU A 70 16.93 22.88 -5.11
C GLU A 70 16.04 21.70 -5.55
N ILE A 71 15.90 20.67 -4.69
CA ILE A 71 15.18 19.44 -5.02
C ILE A 71 13.83 19.31 -4.30
N LYS A 72 13.46 20.26 -3.44
CA LYS A 72 12.28 20.20 -2.57
C LYS A 72 10.99 19.99 -3.36
N ASP A 73 10.84 20.72 -4.46
CA ASP A 73 9.65 20.62 -5.31
C ASP A 73 9.54 19.26 -5.98
N GLU A 74 10.66 18.63 -6.33
CA GLU A 74 10.68 17.29 -6.90
C GLU A 74 10.41 16.22 -5.82
N LEU A 75 11.02 16.35 -4.65
CA LEU A 75 10.75 15.50 -3.49
C LEU A 75 9.28 15.58 -3.06
N SER A 76 8.63 16.73 -3.20
CA SER A 76 7.20 16.86 -2.89
C SER A 76 6.29 16.03 -3.81
N LYS A 77 6.78 15.66 -5.00
CA LYS A 77 6.04 14.87 -6.01
C LYS A 77 6.22 13.36 -5.85
N VAL A 78 7.17 12.90 -5.04
CA VAL A 78 7.36 11.47 -4.76
C VAL A 78 6.28 10.97 -3.79
N ASP A 79 6.11 9.65 -3.77
CA ASP A 79 5.09 9.00 -2.96
C ASP A 79 5.58 8.59 -1.57
N GLY A 80 6.89 8.39 -1.42
CA GLY A 80 7.51 7.99 -0.17
C GLY A 80 9.03 8.18 -0.18
N LEU A 81 9.63 8.14 1.00
CA LEU A 81 11.06 8.39 1.22
C LEU A 81 11.72 7.16 1.83
N LEU A 82 12.87 6.77 1.29
CA LEU A 82 13.88 6.03 2.00
C LEU A 82 14.94 7.02 2.46
N VAL A 83 14.97 7.32 3.75
CA VAL A 83 16.02 8.11 4.38
C VAL A 83 17.10 7.15 4.86
N TYR A 84 18.33 7.31 4.38
CA TYR A 84 19.49 6.51 4.80
C TYR A 84 20.44 7.38 5.62
N ILE A 85 20.74 6.97 6.85
CA ILE A 85 21.68 7.68 7.73
C ILE A 85 23.02 6.94 7.71
N LEU A 86 24.09 7.63 7.30
CA LEU A 86 25.42 7.03 7.17
C LEU A 86 26.45 7.50 8.21
N THR A 87 26.15 8.51 9.02
CA THR A 87 27.11 8.97 10.03
C THR A 87 26.38 9.60 11.20
N THR A 88 26.95 9.50 12.40
CA THR A 88 26.49 10.37 13.49
C THR A 88 26.87 11.82 13.22
N SER A 89 26.36 12.76 14.03
CA SER A 89 26.74 14.18 13.93
C SER A 89 26.48 14.79 12.54
N LEU A 90 25.48 14.24 11.83
CA LEU A 90 24.90 14.84 10.63
C LEU A 90 24.09 16.10 11.01
N ASN A 91 23.61 16.83 10.01
CA ASN A 91 22.70 17.94 10.21
C ASN A 91 21.28 17.43 10.58
N TYR A 92 21.11 16.95 11.80
CA TYR A 92 19.83 16.45 12.31
C TYR A 92 18.68 17.47 12.18
N PRO A 93 18.86 18.77 12.52
CA PRO A 93 17.82 19.77 12.31
C PRO A 93 17.30 19.81 10.86
N LEU A 94 18.21 19.74 9.88
CA LEU A 94 17.83 19.68 8.47
C LEU A 94 17.08 18.40 8.14
N MET A 95 17.58 17.23 8.57
CA MET A 95 16.90 15.95 8.32
C MET A 95 15.45 15.97 8.86
N PHE A 96 15.26 16.45 10.08
CA PHE A 96 13.92 16.57 10.67
C PHE A 96 13.06 17.60 9.94
N LYS A 97 13.62 18.74 9.51
CA LYS A 97 12.93 19.72 8.67
C LYS A 97 12.42 19.09 7.37
N VAL A 98 13.28 18.33 6.67
CA VAL A 98 12.91 17.63 5.42
C VAL A 98 11.73 16.68 5.67
N ILE A 99 11.81 15.83 6.70
CA ILE A 99 10.75 14.87 7.02
C ILE A 99 9.43 15.59 7.38
N LYS A 100 9.50 16.63 8.23
CA LYS A 100 8.32 17.39 8.67
C LYS A 100 7.68 18.21 7.56
N GLU A 101 8.45 18.79 6.66
CA GLU A 101 7.92 19.59 5.55
C GLU A 101 7.30 18.71 4.47
N LEU A 102 7.92 17.57 4.15
CA LEU A 102 7.42 16.67 3.10
C LEU A 102 6.22 15.84 3.55
N GLN A 103 6.15 15.47 4.84
CA GLN A 103 5.10 14.62 5.44
C GLN A 103 4.81 13.34 4.64
N LYS A 104 5.83 12.81 3.97
CA LYS A 104 5.71 11.60 3.15
C LYS A 104 5.85 10.35 4.02
N PRO A 105 5.21 9.23 3.63
CA PRO A 105 5.56 7.91 4.14
C PRO A 105 7.07 7.71 4.08
N THR A 106 7.70 7.43 5.22
CA THR A 106 9.17 7.44 5.30
C THR A 106 9.68 6.21 6.04
N VAL A 107 10.60 5.47 5.41
CA VAL A 107 11.47 4.53 6.10
C VAL A 107 12.79 5.22 6.38
N ILE A 108 13.24 5.18 7.62
CA ILE A 108 14.53 5.69 8.07
C ILE A 108 15.41 4.50 8.39
N PHE A 109 16.33 4.18 7.49
CA PHE A 109 17.25 3.07 7.64
C PHE A 109 18.60 3.56 8.15
N THR A 110 19.13 2.88 9.15
CA THR A 110 20.47 3.15 9.70
C THR A 110 21.14 1.84 10.05
N GLU A 111 22.43 1.77 9.76
CA GLU A 111 23.27 0.68 10.23
C GLU A 111 23.71 0.92 11.69
N PRO A 112 24.13 -0.13 12.44
CA PRO A 112 24.67 0.03 13.77
C PRO A 112 25.77 1.10 13.84
N TYR A 113 25.75 1.94 14.86
CA TYR A 113 26.68 3.07 15.09
C TYR A 113 26.54 4.28 14.14
N HIS A 114 25.63 4.27 13.16
CA HIS A 114 25.51 5.37 12.20
C HIS A 114 24.54 6.48 12.64
N SER A 115 23.71 6.27 13.66
CA SER A 115 22.71 7.27 14.11
C SER A 115 22.52 7.29 15.62
N LEU A 116 22.17 8.47 16.14
CA LEU A 116 21.74 8.72 17.52
C LEU A 116 20.31 9.32 17.60
N ALA A 117 19.60 9.44 16.47
CA ALA A 117 18.32 10.17 16.37
C ALA A 117 17.09 9.49 17.03
N TRP A 118 17.28 8.39 17.76
CA TRP A 118 16.17 7.56 18.27
C TRP A 118 15.09 8.36 19.04
N PRO A 119 15.45 9.27 19.98
CA PRO A 119 14.47 10.04 20.71
C PRO A 119 13.64 10.97 19.82
N GLU A 120 14.29 11.65 18.87
CA GLU A 120 13.63 12.57 17.96
C GLU A 120 12.72 11.83 16.97
N LEU A 121 13.15 10.67 16.46
CA LEU A 121 12.31 9.82 15.63
C LEU A 121 11.04 9.36 16.36
N ALA A 122 11.15 8.99 17.64
CA ALA A 122 9.99 8.67 18.46
C ALA A 122 9.04 9.87 18.62
N SER A 123 9.57 11.09 18.73
CA SER A 123 8.75 12.32 18.75
C SER A 123 7.99 12.51 17.44
N LEU A 124 8.65 12.32 16.30
CA LEU A 124 8.00 12.42 14.98
C LEU A 124 6.87 11.40 14.80
N GLN A 125 7.07 10.17 15.28
CA GLN A 125 6.02 9.14 15.28
C GLN A 125 4.84 9.55 16.16
N LYS A 126 5.10 10.13 17.34
CA LYS A 126 4.06 10.63 18.25
C LYS A 126 3.28 11.81 17.67
N GLU A 127 3.93 12.63 16.83
CA GLU A 127 3.28 13.70 16.06
C GLU A 127 2.38 13.16 14.93
N GLY A 128 2.36 11.84 14.68
CA GLY A 128 1.49 11.18 13.70
C GLY A 128 2.08 11.09 12.29
N LEU A 129 3.37 11.42 12.12
CA LEU A 129 4.04 11.26 10.83
C LEU A 129 4.18 9.76 10.49
N PRO A 130 3.91 9.36 9.23
CA PRO A 130 3.95 7.96 8.80
C PRO A 130 5.39 7.47 8.61
N ILE A 131 6.13 7.37 9.72
CA ILE A 131 7.55 7.03 9.71
C ILE A 131 7.82 5.71 10.45
N VAL A 132 8.72 4.91 9.87
CA VAL A 132 9.27 3.71 10.51
C VAL A 132 10.77 3.81 10.48
N SER A 133 11.41 3.60 11.63
CA SER A 133 12.86 3.53 11.72
C SER A 133 13.32 2.07 11.85
N VAL A 134 14.35 1.72 11.09
CA VAL A 134 14.94 0.37 11.07
C VAL A 134 16.43 0.50 11.33
N SER A 135 16.89 -0.12 12.42
CA SER A 135 18.30 -0.22 12.79
C SER A 135 18.79 -1.63 12.46
N SER A 136 19.54 -1.80 11.38
CA SER A 136 20.01 -3.13 10.99
C SER A 136 21.21 -3.06 10.03
N SER A 137 22.05 -4.09 10.06
CA SER A 137 23.06 -4.36 9.04
C SER A 137 22.61 -5.39 8.01
N SER A 138 21.38 -5.90 8.11
CA SER A 138 20.81 -6.90 7.21
C SER A 138 20.12 -6.26 6.00
N LYS A 139 20.47 -6.71 4.80
CA LYS A 139 19.74 -6.33 3.58
C LYS A 139 18.29 -6.81 3.58
N GLU A 140 17.99 -7.92 4.24
CA GLU A 140 16.60 -8.43 4.34
C GLU A 140 15.71 -7.52 5.18
N ASP A 141 16.27 -6.85 6.19
CA ASP A 141 15.52 -5.88 6.99
C ASP A 141 15.23 -4.62 6.17
N LEU A 142 16.19 -4.19 5.34
CA LEU A 142 15.98 -3.11 4.37
C LEU A 142 14.86 -3.48 3.38
N TYR A 143 14.90 -4.69 2.83
CA TYR A 143 13.88 -5.17 1.90
C TYR A 143 12.50 -5.25 2.56
N SER A 144 12.43 -5.74 3.80
CA SER A 144 11.18 -5.80 4.57
C SER A 144 10.62 -4.39 4.83
N ALA A 145 11.48 -3.43 5.15
CA ALA A 145 11.09 -2.03 5.33
C ALA A 145 10.58 -1.40 4.02
N LEU A 146 11.26 -1.65 2.90
CA LEU A 146 10.82 -1.18 1.58
C LEU A 146 9.49 -1.80 1.14
N ARG A 147 9.24 -3.09 1.43
CA ARG A 147 7.94 -3.73 1.20
C ARG A 147 6.84 -3.05 2.04
N ALA A 148 7.11 -2.74 3.30
CA ALA A 148 6.15 -2.05 4.16
C ALA A 148 5.84 -0.63 3.65
N LEU A 149 6.87 0.12 3.24
CA LEU A 149 6.71 1.44 2.63
C LEU A 149 5.87 1.37 1.35
N TYR A 150 6.20 0.42 0.46
CA TYR A 150 5.46 0.18 -0.77
C TYR A 150 3.99 -0.15 -0.49
N ALA A 151 3.72 -1.08 0.42
CA ALA A 151 2.36 -1.48 0.76
C ALA A 151 1.55 -0.28 1.28
N TYR A 152 2.12 0.53 2.18
CA TYR A 152 1.46 1.71 2.71
C TYR A 152 1.16 2.75 1.62
N VAL A 153 2.13 3.03 0.75
CA VAL A 153 1.95 3.95 -0.38
C VAL A 153 0.92 3.41 -1.37
N LYS A 154 0.97 2.11 -1.67
CA LYS A 154 0.05 1.48 -2.62
C LYS A 154 -1.37 1.52 -2.11
N LEU A 155 -1.61 1.23 -0.82
CA LEU A 155 -2.92 1.36 -0.19
C LEU A 155 -3.50 2.77 -0.37
N LYS A 156 -2.71 3.82 -0.10
CA LYS A 156 -3.11 5.23 -0.31
C LYS A 156 -3.46 5.60 -1.75
N LYS A 157 -2.93 4.85 -2.71
CA LYS A 157 -3.19 5.05 -4.15
C LYS A 157 -4.28 4.15 -4.69
N SER A 158 -4.72 3.15 -3.92
CA SER A 158 -5.68 2.16 -4.37
C SER A 158 -7.09 2.69 -4.31
N LYS A 159 -7.81 2.51 -5.41
CA LYS A 159 -9.25 2.74 -5.46
C LYS A 159 -9.99 1.42 -5.20
N SER A 160 -10.88 1.41 -4.23
CA SER A 160 -11.63 0.21 -3.83
C SER A 160 -13.13 0.41 -4.06
N ILE A 161 -13.78 -0.59 -4.66
CA ILE A 161 -15.22 -0.61 -4.86
C ILE A 161 -15.86 -1.36 -3.70
N VAL A 162 -16.90 -0.79 -3.10
CA VAL A 162 -17.71 -1.42 -2.06
C VAL A 162 -19.11 -1.61 -2.61
N ILE A 163 -19.48 -2.85 -2.93
CA ILE A 163 -20.83 -3.20 -3.35
C ILE A 163 -21.70 -3.36 -2.10
N SER A 164 -22.80 -2.63 -2.03
CA SER A 164 -23.64 -2.61 -0.83
C SER A 164 -25.12 -2.43 -1.17
N THR A 165 -25.94 -2.34 -0.12
CA THR A 165 -27.37 -1.99 -0.23
C THR A 165 -27.57 -0.50 -0.51
N PRO A 166 -28.71 -0.09 -1.10
CA PRO A 166 -29.01 1.33 -1.38
C PRO A 166 -28.89 2.26 -0.17
N GLU A 167 -29.10 1.73 1.03
CA GLU A 167 -29.09 2.44 2.30
C GLU A 167 -27.67 2.51 2.91
N GLU A 168 -26.73 1.68 2.42
CA GLU A 168 -25.34 1.58 2.91
C GLU A 168 -24.32 2.03 1.85
N MET A 169 -24.62 3.15 1.18
CA MET A 169 -23.82 3.73 0.08
C MET A 169 -22.74 4.71 0.55
N SER A 170 -22.33 4.64 1.82
CA SER A 170 -21.25 5.45 2.37
C SER A 170 -20.56 4.73 3.52
N LEU A 171 -19.34 5.15 3.85
CA LEU A 171 -18.57 4.56 4.95
C LEU A 171 -19.29 4.73 6.30
N GLU A 172 -19.92 5.88 6.52
CA GLU A 172 -20.68 6.19 7.73
C GLU A 172 -21.96 5.36 7.89
N THR A 173 -22.58 4.95 6.78
CA THR A 173 -23.80 4.15 6.78
C THR A 173 -23.55 2.66 6.71
N LEU A 174 -22.35 2.24 6.33
CA LEU A 174 -21.96 0.83 6.26
C LEU A 174 -22.11 0.12 7.62
N HIS A 175 -22.61 -1.11 7.59
CA HIS A 175 -22.79 -1.98 8.76
C HIS A 175 -23.75 -1.43 9.84
N GLN A 176 -24.48 -0.34 9.61
CA GLN A 176 -25.48 0.15 10.56
C GLN A 176 -26.60 -0.86 10.81
N SER A 177 -26.84 -1.76 9.86
CA SER A 177 -27.87 -2.80 9.94
C SER A 177 -27.34 -4.18 10.36
N GLU A 178 -26.06 -4.31 10.70
CA GLU A 178 -25.47 -5.58 11.14
C GLU A 178 -25.73 -5.89 12.62
N ILE A 179 -25.98 -7.17 12.93
CA ILE A 179 -26.18 -7.69 14.29
C ILE A 179 -24.97 -7.40 15.20
N TYR A 180 -23.76 -7.29 14.62
CA TYR A 180 -22.51 -7.05 15.35
C TYR A 180 -22.07 -5.58 15.38
N ALA A 181 -22.90 -4.65 14.91
CA ALA A 181 -22.55 -3.22 14.88
C ALA A 181 -22.26 -2.66 16.29
N GLY A 182 -22.88 -3.20 17.33
CA GLY A 182 -22.71 -2.76 18.72
C GLY A 182 -21.32 -3.00 19.31
N ASP A 183 -20.60 -4.03 18.85
CA ASP A 183 -19.25 -4.36 19.34
C ASP A 183 -18.15 -3.61 18.58
N ARG A 184 -18.46 -3.06 17.40
CA ARG A 184 -17.50 -2.34 16.56
C ARG A 184 -17.64 -0.84 16.77
N THR A 185 -16.65 -0.23 17.43
CA THR A 185 -16.64 1.21 17.66
C THR A 185 -16.22 1.98 16.41
N TYR A 186 -17.15 2.16 15.46
CA TYR A 186 -16.96 3.03 14.30
C TYR A 186 -17.18 4.50 14.70
N ASN A 187 -16.10 5.17 15.09
CA ASN A 187 -16.15 6.59 15.48
C ASN A 187 -15.67 7.51 14.34
N LYS A 188 -15.80 8.83 14.54
CA LYS A 188 -15.37 9.83 13.55
C LYS A 188 -13.88 9.70 13.17
N GLU A 189 -13.03 9.32 14.12
CA GLU A 189 -11.59 9.15 13.89
C GLU A 189 -11.30 7.91 13.02
N TYR A 190 -12.04 6.81 13.22
CA TYR A 190 -11.97 5.63 12.36
C TYR A 190 -12.30 5.99 10.90
N PHE A 191 -13.43 6.67 10.69
CA PHE A 191 -13.85 7.06 9.33
C PHE A 191 -12.86 8.01 8.67
N LYS A 192 -12.35 8.99 9.44
CA LYS A 192 -11.30 9.89 8.97
C LYS A 192 -10.07 9.12 8.50
N ARG A 193 -9.57 8.17 9.30
CA ARG A 193 -8.39 7.36 8.94
C ARG A 193 -8.60 6.51 7.71
N ILE A 194 -9.77 5.87 7.56
CA ILE A 194 -10.07 5.09 6.36
C ILE A 194 -10.09 5.99 5.12
N LYS A 195 -10.70 7.17 5.19
CA LYS A 195 -10.74 8.13 4.07
C LYS A 195 -9.37 8.71 3.72
N GLU A 196 -8.46 8.81 4.69
CA GLU A 196 -7.06 9.22 4.46
C GLU A 196 -6.21 8.12 3.82
N LEU A 197 -6.64 6.86 3.90
CA LEU A 197 -5.91 5.68 3.46
C LEU A 197 -6.46 5.02 2.20
N LEU A 198 -7.77 5.11 1.94
CA LEU A 198 -8.44 4.42 0.86
C LEU A 198 -9.38 5.36 0.12
N ASP A 199 -9.34 5.30 -1.21
CA ASP A 199 -10.36 5.87 -2.08
C ASP A 199 -11.49 4.83 -2.25
N LEU A 200 -12.68 5.12 -1.72
CA LEU A 200 -13.80 4.19 -1.70
C LEU A 200 -14.92 4.66 -2.64
N GLU A 201 -15.30 3.82 -3.61
CA GLU A 201 -16.48 4.00 -4.45
C GLU A 201 -17.56 3.01 -4.03
N PHE A 202 -18.74 3.49 -3.66
CA PHE A 202 -19.87 2.64 -3.30
C PHE A 202 -20.77 2.37 -4.49
N ILE A 203 -21.18 1.11 -4.66
CA ILE A 203 -22.03 0.66 -5.77
C ILE A 203 -23.19 -0.15 -5.21
N ASP A 204 -24.37 0.05 -5.77
CA ASP A 204 -25.55 -0.74 -5.44
C ASP A 204 -25.41 -2.17 -6.00
N TYR A 205 -25.67 -3.18 -5.18
CA TYR A 205 -25.61 -4.58 -5.61
C TYR A 205 -26.51 -4.89 -6.83
N ARG A 206 -27.59 -4.13 -7.02
CA ARG A 206 -28.49 -4.28 -8.19
C ARG A 206 -27.79 -3.91 -9.49
N ASP A 207 -26.81 -3.02 -9.46
CA ASP A 207 -26.01 -2.66 -10.64
C ASP A 207 -25.02 -3.76 -11.01
N LEU A 208 -24.49 -4.50 -10.03
CA LEU A 208 -23.72 -5.71 -10.30
C LEU A 208 -24.57 -6.75 -11.04
N PHE A 209 -25.84 -6.92 -10.67
CA PHE A 209 -26.72 -7.89 -11.33
C PHE A 209 -27.02 -7.53 -12.77
N LYS A 210 -27.26 -6.24 -13.06
CA LYS A 210 -27.40 -5.76 -14.44
C LYS A 210 -26.16 -6.08 -15.29
N LEU A 211 -24.96 -6.06 -14.70
CA LEU A 211 -23.73 -6.48 -15.37
C LEU A 211 -23.67 -8.00 -15.54
N MET A 212 -24.09 -8.77 -14.54
CA MET A 212 -24.16 -10.23 -14.63
C MET A 212 -25.07 -10.70 -15.76
N ASP A 213 -26.23 -10.05 -15.96
CA ASP A 213 -27.18 -10.38 -17.03
C ASP A 213 -26.58 -10.19 -18.43
N GLN A 214 -25.54 -9.36 -18.56
CA GLN A 214 -24.84 -9.10 -19.81
C GLN A 214 -23.68 -10.08 -20.07
N ILE A 215 -23.33 -10.95 -19.11
CA ILE A 215 -22.23 -11.90 -19.26
C ILE A 215 -22.70 -13.11 -20.09
N PRO A 216 -22.01 -13.44 -21.20
CA PRO A 216 -22.33 -14.62 -22.01
C PRO A 216 -22.19 -15.92 -21.22
N ASP A 217 -23.12 -16.84 -21.46
CA ASP A 217 -23.13 -18.15 -20.79
C ASP A 217 -21.87 -18.98 -21.05
N ASP A 218 -21.35 -18.95 -22.28
CA ASP A 218 -20.26 -19.82 -22.68
C ASP A 218 -18.95 -19.52 -21.95
N GLU A 219 -18.66 -18.23 -21.71
CA GLU A 219 -17.49 -17.78 -20.95
C GLU A 219 -17.60 -18.22 -19.48
N ALA A 220 -18.78 -18.03 -18.88
CA ALA A 220 -19.03 -18.43 -17.50
C ALA A 220 -18.99 -19.96 -17.31
N LYS A 221 -19.50 -20.73 -18.29
CA LYS A 221 -19.44 -22.21 -18.28
C LYS A 221 -18.01 -22.73 -18.29
N ALA A 222 -17.12 -22.14 -19.10
CA ALA A 222 -15.72 -22.56 -19.13
C ALA A 222 -15.03 -22.39 -17.76
N ILE A 223 -15.30 -21.27 -17.06
CA ILE A 223 -14.79 -21.03 -15.71
C ILE A 223 -15.40 -22.02 -14.71
N ALA A 224 -16.72 -22.25 -14.79
CA ALA A 224 -17.42 -23.20 -13.93
C ALA A 224 -16.86 -24.64 -14.07
N GLU A 225 -16.63 -25.11 -15.30
CA GLU A 225 -16.01 -26.41 -15.57
C GLU A 225 -14.58 -26.49 -15.04
N LYS A 226 -13.80 -25.40 -15.16
CA LYS A 226 -12.46 -25.32 -14.56
C LYS A 226 -12.52 -25.40 -13.04
N LEU A 227 -13.46 -24.70 -12.38
CA LEU A 227 -13.65 -24.79 -10.93
C LEU A 227 -14.03 -26.21 -10.53
N LYS A 228 -14.99 -26.82 -11.23
CA LYS A 228 -15.50 -28.16 -10.95
C LYS A 228 -14.41 -29.24 -11.09
N SER A 229 -13.63 -29.18 -12.15
CA SER A 229 -12.56 -30.15 -12.43
C SER A 229 -11.38 -30.05 -11.48
N ASN A 230 -11.11 -28.88 -10.92
CA ASN A 230 -10.04 -28.67 -9.93
C ASN A 230 -10.52 -28.81 -8.48
N ALA A 231 -11.83 -28.92 -8.25
CA ALA A 231 -12.38 -29.09 -6.91
C ALA A 231 -12.05 -30.48 -6.36
N TYR A 232 -11.44 -30.53 -5.18
CA TYR A 232 -11.23 -31.80 -4.46
C TYR A 232 -12.56 -32.50 -4.14
N TRP A 233 -13.60 -31.71 -3.82
CA TRP A 233 -14.92 -32.19 -3.49
C TRP A 233 -15.99 -31.12 -3.75
N ILE A 234 -17.18 -31.57 -4.16
CA ILE A 234 -18.36 -30.73 -4.33
C ILE A 234 -19.50 -31.37 -3.53
N ARG A 235 -20.13 -30.58 -2.67
CA ARG A 235 -21.23 -31.05 -1.81
C ARG A 235 -22.47 -31.39 -2.63
N ASP A 236 -23.15 -32.46 -2.22
CA ASP A 236 -24.44 -32.84 -2.79
C ASP A 236 -25.45 -31.68 -2.76
N GLY A 237 -26.16 -31.50 -3.87
CA GLY A 237 -27.15 -30.42 -4.05
C GLY A 237 -26.61 -29.16 -4.73
N ILE A 238 -25.29 -29.03 -4.93
CA ILE A 238 -24.73 -28.00 -5.81
C ILE A 238 -24.92 -28.41 -7.27
N LYS A 239 -25.62 -27.57 -8.03
CA LYS A 239 -25.86 -27.74 -9.47
C LYS A 239 -24.83 -26.95 -10.27
N ASP A 240 -24.56 -27.38 -11.50
CA ASP A 240 -23.67 -26.68 -12.44
C ASP A 240 -24.10 -25.22 -12.65
N GLU A 241 -25.41 -24.95 -12.68
CA GLU A 241 -25.98 -23.61 -12.78
C GLU A 241 -25.54 -22.65 -11.66
N HIS A 242 -25.32 -23.17 -10.43
CA HIS A 242 -24.80 -22.34 -9.33
C HIS A 242 -23.35 -21.92 -9.60
N LEU A 243 -22.54 -22.82 -10.17
CA LEU A 243 -21.14 -22.54 -10.53
C LEU A 243 -21.07 -21.55 -11.70
N VAL A 244 -21.94 -21.71 -12.70
CA VAL A 244 -22.05 -20.76 -13.82
C VAL A 244 -22.47 -19.38 -13.30
N THR A 245 -23.43 -19.31 -12.37
CA THR A 245 -23.87 -18.04 -11.77
C THR A 245 -22.75 -17.36 -10.99
N ALA A 246 -21.96 -18.12 -10.23
CA ALA A 246 -20.76 -17.61 -9.55
C ALA A 246 -19.72 -17.09 -10.55
N ALA A 247 -19.48 -17.82 -11.64
CA ALA A 247 -18.58 -17.36 -12.70
C ALA A 247 -19.06 -16.07 -13.38
N LYS A 248 -20.37 -15.91 -13.61
CA LYS A 248 -20.94 -14.64 -14.12
C LYS A 248 -20.72 -13.49 -13.15
N MET A 249 -20.91 -13.72 -11.85
CA MET A 249 -20.67 -12.70 -10.83
C MET A 249 -19.19 -12.28 -10.80
N TYR A 250 -18.26 -13.24 -10.88
CA TYR A 250 -16.83 -12.97 -11.01
C TYR A 250 -16.51 -12.09 -12.23
N LEU A 251 -17.01 -12.46 -13.42
CA LEU A 251 -16.78 -11.70 -14.65
C LEU A 251 -17.39 -10.29 -14.59
N ALA A 252 -18.58 -10.16 -13.98
CA ALA A 252 -19.21 -8.87 -13.77
C ALA A 252 -18.41 -7.97 -12.81
N MET A 253 -17.92 -8.51 -11.69
CA MET A 253 -17.04 -7.78 -10.76
C MET A 253 -15.73 -7.39 -11.43
N LYS A 254 -15.12 -8.28 -12.22
CA LYS A 254 -13.90 -8.00 -13.00
C LYS A 254 -14.11 -6.89 -14.03
N ARG A 255 -15.25 -6.92 -14.73
CA ARG A 255 -15.66 -5.84 -15.65
C ARG A 255 -15.83 -4.52 -14.90
N LEU A 256 -16.44 -4.55 -13.72
CA LEU A 256 -16.65 -3.36 -12.89
C LEU A 256 -15.33 -2.74 -12.41
N ILE A 257 -14.38 -3.57 -11.95
CA ILE A 257 -13.01 -3.13 -11.60
C ILE A 257 -12.38 -2.38 -12.78
N LYS A 258 -12.47 -2.96 -13.99
CA LYS A 258 -11.90 -2.36 -15.21
C LYS A 258 -12.60 -1.05 -15.59
N GLU A 259 -13.93 -1.03 -15.62
CA GLU A 259 -14.73 0.15 -15.99
C GLU A 259 -14.53 1.33 -15.02
N ARG A 260 -14.28 1.04 -13.73
CA ARG A 260 -14.05 2.04 -12.68
C ARG A 260 -12.59 2.35 -12.41
N ASN A 261 -11.66 1.68 -13.12
CA ASN A 261 -10.21 1.76 -12.90
C ASN A 261 -9.82 1.53 -11.42
N ALA A 262 -10.51 0.58 -10.77
CA ALA A 262 -10.28 0.22 -9.38
C ALA A 262 -9.11 -0.78 -9.24
N ASP A 263 -8.59 -0.90 -8.02
CA ASP A 263 -7.56 -1.84 -7.61
C ASP A 263 -8.13 -2.95 -6.71
N ALA A 264 -9.27 -2.71 -6.06
CA ALA A 264 -9.91 -3.69 -5.20
C ALA A 264 -11.45 -3.62 -5.30
N ILE A 265 -12.11 -4.72 -4.94
CA ILE A 265 -13.56 -4.79 -4.82
C ILE A 265 -13.97 -5.64 -3.63
N THR A 266 -15.07 -5.26 -2.99
CA THR A 266 -15.72 -6.05 -1.94
C THR A 266 -17.23 -5.94 -2.08
N ILE A 267 -17.96 -6.79 -1.36
CA ILE A 267 -19.41 -6.81 -1.34
C ILE A 267 -19.90 -7.08 0.08
N ASN A 268 -20.81 -6.25 0.59
CA ASN A 268 -21.45 -6.44 1.89
C ASN A 268 -22.54 -7.53 1.81
N CYS A 269 -22.13 -8.76 1.51
CA CYS A 269 -23.06 -9.85 1.22
C CYS A 269 -23.91 -10.25 2.42
N PHE A 270 -23.40 -10.10 3.64
CA PHE A 270 -24.14 -10.46 4.84
C PHE A 270 -25.33 -9.51 5.07
N THR A 271 -25.11 -8.20 5.00
CA THR A 271 -26.20 -7.22 5.08
C THR A 271 -27.23 -7.42 3.95
N ILE A 272 -26.78 -7.70 2.72
CA ILE A 272 -27.70 -7.96 1.60
C ILE A 272 -28.60 -9.17 1.91
N LEU A 273 -28.02 -10.29 2.38
CA LEU A 273 -28.76 -11.52 2.71
C LEU A 273 -29.66 -11.39 3.94
N LEU A 274 -29.26 -10.60 4.94
CA LEU A 274 -30.09 -10.35 6.12
C LEU A 274 -31.38 -9.60 5.77
N ARG A 275 -31.34 -8.74 4.75
CA ARG A 275 -32.51 -7.98 4.30
C ARG A 275 -33.42 -8.80 3.40
N ASP A 276 -32.83 -9.58 2.50
CA ASP A 276 -33.55 -10.53 1.67
C ASP A 276 -32.65 -11.75 1.40
N PRO A 277 -32.99 -12.93 1.98
CA PRO A 277 -32.23 -14.16 1.77
C PRO A 277 -32.14 -14.60 0.30
N ASN A 278 -33.01 -14.09 -0.57
CA ASN A 278 -33.01 -14.39 -2.01
C ASN A 278 -32.39 -13.28 -2.86
N ALA A 279 -31.89 -12.19 -2.25
CA ALA A 279 -31.33 -11.07 -3.00
C ALA A 279 -30.06 -11.46 -3.77
N LEU A 280 -29.22 -12.34 -3.23
CA LEU A 280 -28.05 -12.85 -3.94
C LEU A 280 -28.38 -14.19 -4.61
N PRO A 281 -28.15 -14.35 -5.92
CA PRO A 281 -28.40 -15.61 -6.60
C PRO A 281 -27.39 -16.70 -6.18
N VAL A 282 -26.20 -16.28 -5.73
CA VAL A 282 -25.16 -17.10 -5.08
C VAL A 282 -24.35 -16.24 -4.11
N THR A 283 -23.75 -16.86 -3.09
CA THR A 283 -22.80 -16.18 -2.21
C THR A 283 -21.51 -15.81 -2.99
N PRO A 284 -20.94 -14.60 -2.79
CA PRO A 284 -19.83 -14.09 -3.61
C PRO A 284 -18.45 -14.65 -3.21
N CYS A 285 -18.37 -15.67 -2.37
CA CYS A 285 -17.09 -16.21 -1.89
C CYS A 285 -16.20 -16.75 -3.03
N ILE A 286 -16.76 -17.50 -3.98
CA ILE A 286 -16.03 -17.97 -5.17
C ILE A 286 -15.58 -16.77 -6.04
N PRO A 287 -16.47 -15.83 -6.41
CA PRO A 287 -16.07 -14.65 -7.15
C PRO A 287 -14.92 -13.86 -6.53
N LEU A 288 -14.99 -13.59 -5.23
CA LEU A 288 -13.96 -12.86 -4.51
C LEU A 288 -12.65 -13.65 -4.44
N SER A 289 -12.71 -14.97 -4.26
CA SER A 289 -11.52 -15.83 -4.27
C SER A 289 -10.81 -15.78 -5.62
N LEU A 290 -11.56 -15.87 -6.72
CA LEU A 290 -10.99 -15.81 -8.07
C LEU A 290 -10.35 -14.46 -8.37
N LEU A 291 -10.94 -13.37 -7.88
CA LEU A 291 -10.34 -12.03 -8.01
C LEU A 291 -9.06 -11.91 -7.19
N ASN A 292 -9.03 -12.43 -5.96
CA ASN A 292 -7.84 -12.41 -5.11
C ASN A 292 -6.65 -13.17 -5.74
N ASP A 293 -6.92 -14.24 -6.50
CA ASP A 293 -5.88 -14.97 -7.25
C ASP A 293 -5.23 -14.13 -8.36
N GLU A 294 -5.86 -13.03 -8.79
CA GLU A 294 -5.35 -12.10 -9.79
C GLU A 294 -4.52 -10.94 -9.19
N GLY A 295 -4.52 -10.80 -7.86
CA GLY A 295 -3.88 -9.69 -7.12
C GLY A 295 -4.78 -8.48 -6.96
#